data_AF-A0A9D6AQ17-F1
#
_entry.id   AF-A0A9D6AQ17-F1
#
_cell.length_a   1.000
_cell.length_b   1.000
_cell.length_c   1.000
_cell.angle_alpha   90.00
_cell.angle_beta   90.00
_cell.angle_gamma   90.00
#
_symmetry.space_group_name_H-M   'P 1'
#
loop_
_entity.id
_entity.type
_entity.pdbx_description
1 polymer ?
#
loop_
_entity_poly.entity_id
_entity_poly.type
_entity_poly.pdbx_seq_one_letter_code
_entity_poly.pdbx_strand_id
1 'polypeptide(L)'
;MENGVTQSLGSGVIPVAYIPRGAVNVAISITTGGMDDDLQLFSRTGRHLAGTLIADDPVTPAPGSNEFVWNANGIDAGNVDDQFITERNGFYAYAQYNASGLNDNLAGYDPAGGATTECNDMEITYSGDGDRFDGSVNNGTVAGGMQVERIHIDEAPDDLLLFSIGTGSFWVTATWDSVPEVSYSTVNGMQVADISTQESAQKAVEQLDASITIKDTIRAGLGAMQNRLENTATNLQIQAENMQAAESRISDADVALEMTEFVRGQILTQSATAMLAQANSLPRMAMQLIGG
;
A
#
# COMPACT_ATOMS: atom_id res chain seq x y z
N MET A 1 2.39 -3.33 -13.04
CA MET A 1 1.48 -2.17 -13.21
C MET A 1 1.36 -1.88 -14.70
N GLU A 2 0.47 -0.97 -15.11
CA GLU A 2 0.46 -0.45 -16.49
C GLU A 2 1.24 0.87 -16.53
N ASN A 3 1.95 1.14 -17.63
CA ASN A 3 2.87 2.27 -17.73
C ASN A 3 2.13 3.59 -17.61
N GLY A 4 2.51 4.43 -16.64
CA GLY A 4 1.92 5.74 -16.39
C GLY A 4 0.53 5.73 -15.75
N VAL A 5 0.02 4.57 -15.34
CA VAL A 5 -1.30 4.47 -14.70
C VAL A 5 -1.17 4.58 -13.19
N THR A 6 -1.89 5.53 -12.60
CA THR A 6 -2.02 5.68 -11.15
C THR A 6 -3.09 4.75 -10.60
N GLN A 7 -2.79 4.04 -9.53
CA GLN A 7 -3.72 3.16 -8.83
C GLN A 7 -3.61 3.35 -7.31
N SER A 8 -4.70 3.15 -6.59
CA SER A 8 -4.70 3.14 -5.12
C SER A 8 -4.50 1.72 -4.61
N LEU A 9 -3.63 1.56 -3.61
CA LEU A 9 -3.36 0.32 -2.90
C LEU A 9 -3.59 0.52 -1.40
N GLY A 10 -3.90 -0.57 -0.70
CA GLY A 10 -3.77 -0.58 0.77
C GLY A 10 -2.30 -0.58 1.16
N SER A 11 -2.03 -0.32 2.43
CA SER A 11 -0.68 -0.33 3.01
C SER A 11 -0.39 -1.61 3.80
N GLY A 12 0.85 -1.75 4.24
CA GLY A 12 1.41 -2.92 4.89
C GLY A 12 2.69 -3.33 4.17
N VAL A 13 3.14 -4.57 4.33
CA VAL A 13 4.31 -5.09 3.59
C VAL A 13 3.87 -5.57 2.21
N ILE A 14 3.87 -4.68 1.22
CA ILE A 14 3.23 -4.92 -0.08
C ILE A 14 4.24 -4.83 -1.21
N PRO A 15 4.35 -5.86 -2.08
CA PRO A 15 5.15 -5.74 -3.29
C PRO A 15 4.45 -4.79 -4.27
N VAL A 16 5.18 -3.77 -4.68
CA VAL A 16 4.72 -2.71 -5.58
C VAL A 16 5.09 -3.06 -7.02
N ALA A 17 6.34 -3.46 -7.25
CA ALA A 17 6.83 -3.77 -8.59
C ALA A 17 7.92 -4.85 -8.56
N TYR A 18 7.92 -5.67 -9.61
CA TYR A 18 9.07 -6.47 -10.01
C TYR A 18 9.72 -5.77 -11.19
N ILE A 19 11.00 -5.42 -11.07
CA ILE A 19 11.75 -4.72 -12.12
C ILE A 19 12.73 -5.75 -12.70
N PRO A 20 12.46 -6.28 -13.91
CA PRO A 20 13.34 -7.27 -14.52
C PRO A 20 14.68 -6.64 -14.90
N ARG A 21 15.72 -7.46 -14.87
CA ARG A 21 17.02 -7.10 -15.44
C ARG A 21 16.87 -6.57 -16.87
N GLY A 22 17.49 -5.43 -17.16
CA GLY A 22 17.48 -4.74 -18.45
C GLY A 22 16.31 -3.75 -18.61
N ALA A 23 15.50 -3.52 -17.58
CA ALA A 23 14.52 -2.44 -17.58
C ALA A 23 15.22 -1.08 -17.54
N VAL A 24 14.72 -0.10 -18.29
CA VAL A 24 15.33 1.21 -18.50
C VAL A 24 14.37 2.34 -18.11
N ASN A 25 14.93 3.35 -17.44
CA ASN A 25 14.29 4.57 -16.94
C ASN A 25 13.02 4.28 -16.14
N VAL A 26 13.14 3.38 -15.16
CA VAL A 26 12.02 2.96 -14.33
C VAL A 26 11.86 3.95 -13.18
N ALA A 27 10.73 4.63 -13.13
CA ALA A 27 10.36 5.50 -12.02
C ALA A 27 9.08 4.99 -11.35
N ILE A 28 9.11 4.85 -10.03
CA ILE A 28 7.94 4.55 -9.23
C ILE A 28 7.76 5.68 -8.23
N SER A 29 6.57 6.24 -8.20
CA SER A 29 6.19 7.27 -7.23
C SER A 29 4.99 6.80 -6.45
N ILE A 30 5.04 6.97 -5.13
CA ILE A 30 3.89 6.83 -4.26
C ILE A 30 3.49 8.17 -3.69
N THR A 31 2.21 8.31 -3.40
CA THR A 31 1.68 9.43 -2.63
C THR A 31 0.86 8.87 -1.49
N THR A 32 1.21 9.23 -0.27
CA THR A 32 0.53 8.74 0.92
C THR A 32 -0.62 9.68 1.31
N GLY A 33 -1.64 9.13 1.97
CA GLY A 33 -2.79 9.92 2.45
C GLY A 33 -2.51 10.71 3.74
N GLY A 34 -1.26 10.81 4.17
CA GLY A 34 -0.84 11.38 5.46
C GLY A 34 -0.50 10.35 6.54
N MET A 35 -0.73 9.06 6.27
CA MET A 35 -0.05 7.97 6.97
C MET A 35 1.22 7.61 6.21
N ASP A 36 2.21 7.09 6.92
CA ASP A 36 3.50 6.84 6.32
C ASP A 36 3.57 5.50 5.56
N ASP A 37 4.08 5.58 4.33
CA ASP A 37 4.31 4.45 3.44
C ASP A 37 5.62 4.70 2.72
N ASP A 38 6.59 3.82 2.95
CA ASP A 38 7.95 3.94 2.42
C ASP A 38 8.19 2.97 1.29
N LEU A 39 8.84 3.45 0.24
CA LEU A 39 9.40 2.65 -0.84
C LEU A 39 10.70 2.00 -0.42
N GLN A 40 10.77 0.68 -0.61
CA GLN A 40 11.92 -0.14 -0.28
C GLN A 40 12.34 -0.94 -1.52
N LEU A 41 13.51 -0.61 -2.07
CA LEU A 41 14.07 -1.25 -3.26
C LEU A 41 15.14 -2.27 -2.86
N PHE A 42 14.96 -3.51 -3.29
CA PHE A 42 15.87 -4.61 -3.01
C PHE A 42 16.36 -5.31 -4.27
N SER A 43 17.57 -5.87 -4.18
CA SER A 43 17.96 -6.98 -5.07
C SER A 43 17.32 -8.28 -4.58
N ARG A 44 17.16 -9.26 -5.49
CA ARG A 44 16.70 -10.61 -5.10
C ARG A 44 17.65 -11.36 -4.15
N THR A 45 18.89 -10.90 -3.99
CA THR A 45 19.87 -11.45 -3.03
C THR A 45 19.69 -10.92 -1.61
N GLY A 46 18.74 -10.01 -1.37
CA GLY A 46 18.45 -9.44 -0.04
C GLY A 46 19.20 -8.14 0.26
N ARG A 47 19.93 -7.59 -0.71
CA ARG A 47 20.58 -6.28 -0.55
C ARG A 47 19.52 -5.18 -0.63
N HIS A 48 19.48 -4.32 0.36
CA HIS A 48 18.64 -3.14 0.41
C HIS A 48 19.36 -1.98 -0.31
N LEU A 49 18.76 -1.49 -1.38
CA LEU A 49 19.41 -0.59 -2.35
C LEU A 49 18.99 0.86 -2.17
N ALA A 50 17.69 1.11 -1.94
CA ALA A 50 17.17 2.43 -1.61
C ALA A 50 15.91 2.31 -0.76
N GLY A 51 15.69 3.25 0.15
CA GLY A 51 14.59 3.24 1.09
C GLY A 51 15.04 3.53 2.52
N THR A 52 14.28 3.10 3.50
CA THR A 52 14.50 3.42 4.91
C THR A 52 15.12 2.25 5.69
N LEU A 53 16.08 2.56 6.57
CA LEU A 53 16.80 1.54 7.34
C LEU A 53 15.87 0.83 8.32
N ILE A 54 16.00 -0.48 8.45
CA ILE A 54 15.25 -1.29 9.44
C ILE A 54 15.77 -1.05 10.87
N ALA A 55 17.05 -0.68 10.99
CA ALA A 55 17.74 -0.45 12.26
C ALA A 55 17.51 0.98 12.79
N ASP A 56 18.15 1.31 13.93
CA ASP A 56 18.10 2.64 14.56
C ASP A 56 18.23 3.76 13.51
N ASP A 57 17.24 4.64 13.44
CA ASP A 57 17.27 5.79 12.54
C ASP A 57 18.49 6.67 12.87
N PRO A 58 19.42 6.86 11.92
CA PRO A 58 20.61 7.68 12.15
C PRO A 58 20.29 9.17 12.40
N VAL A 59 19.10 9.66 12.04
CA VAL A 59 18.66 11.05 12.30
C VAL A 59 18.07 11.20 13.71
N THR A 60 17.43 10.16 14.25
CA THR A 60 17.00 10.07 15.65
C THR A 60 17.75 8.95 16.37
N PRO A 61 18.99 9.17 16.85
CA PRO A 61 19.90 8.11 17.29
C PRO A 61 19.58 7.54 18.69
N ALA A 62 18.31 7.48 19.09
CA ALA A 62 17.93 6.83 20.33
C ALA A 62 18.09 5.30 20.18
N PRO A 63 18.74 4.60 21.12
CA PRO A 63 18.84 3.14 21.02
C PRO A 63 17.44 2.51 20.97
N GLY A 64 17.13 1.79 19.88
CA GLY A 64 15.82 1.15 19.65
C GLY A 64 14.77 2.01 18.96
N SER A 65 15.12 3.19 18.42
CA SER A 65 14.26 3.90 17.46
C SER A 65 14.44 3.31 16.07
N ASN A 66 13.94 2.09 15.90
CA ASN A 66 13.69 1.56 14.57
C ASN A 66 12.80 2.55 13.81
N GLU A 67 12.99 2.58 12.50
CA GLU A 67 12.04 3.24 11.61
C GLU A 67 10.61 2.73 11.90
N PHE A 68 9.66 3.67 11.91
CA PHE A 68 8.31 3.45 12.36
C PHE A 68 7.56 2.43 11.50
N VAL A 69 7.63 2.53 10.17
CA VAL A 69 6.87 1.67 9.26
C VAL A 69 7.32 0.20 9.33
N TRP A 70 8.61 -0.07 9.50
CA TRP A 70 9.12 -1.43 9.70
C TRP A 70 8.61 -2.02 11.02
N ASN A 71 8.74 -1.28 12.12
CA ASN A 71 8.31 -1.74 13.45
C ASN A 71 6.79 -1.90 13.54
N ALA A 72 6.03 -0.96 12.99
CA ALA A 72 4.57 -1.01 12.94
C ALA A 72 4.06 -2.25 12.18
N ASN A 73 4.85 -2.77 11.24
CA ASN A 73 4.59 -4.01 10.52
C ASN A 73 5.22 -5.26 11.18
N GLY A 74 5.81 -5.12 12.38
CA GLY A 74 6.37 -6.21 13.16
C GLY A 74 7.71 -6.72 12.67
N ILE A 75 8.38 -5.99 11.77
CA ILE A 75 9.67 -6.35 11.19
C ILE A 75 10.78 -5.57 11.90
N ASP A 76 11.82 -6.29 12.32
CA ASP A 76 13.02 -5.73 12.93
C ASP A 76 14.27 -6.44 12.42
N ALA A 77 15.44 -5.92 12.80
CA ALA A 77 16.73 -6.50 12.41
C ALA A 77 16.95 -7.95 12.91
N GLY A 78 16.20 -8.39 13.92
CA GLY A 78 16.27 -9.75 14.45
C GLY A 78 15.39 -10.76 13.71
N ASN A 79 14.38 -10.30 12.95
CA ASN A 79 13.40 -11.17 12.30
C ASN A 79 13.23 -10.94 10.79
N VAL A 80 13.87 -9.92 10.21
CA VAL A 80 13.72 -9.53 8.80
C VAL A 80 13.98 -10.69 7.83
N ASP A 81 14.96 -11.54 8.10
CA ASP A 81 15.28 -12.69 7.25
C ASP A 81 14.20 -13.78 7.28
N ASP A 82 13.51 -13.92 8.42
CA ASP A 82 12.46 -14.92 8.60
C ASP A 82 11.10 -14.42 8.09
N GLN A 83 10.83 -13.11 8.20
CA GLN A 83 9.52 -12.53 7.88
C GLN A 83 9.45 -11.85 6.51
N PHE A 84 10.54 -11.24 6.06
CA PHE A 84 10.54 -10.39 4.86
C PHE A 84 11.43 -10.94 3.74
N ILE A 85 12.70 -11.27 4.01
CA ILE A 85 13.64 -11.79 3.01
C ILE A 85 13.39 -13.28 2.78
N THR A 86 12.24 -13.60 2.19
CA THR A 86 11.78 -14.97 1.98
C THR A 86 11.52 -15.26 0.51
N GLU A 87 11.57 -16.53 0.11
CA GLU A 87 11.19 -16.96 -1.25
C GLU A 87 9.74 -16.58 -1.60
N ARG A 88 8.86 -16.50 -0.59
CA ARG A 88 7.47 -16.05 -0.76
C ARG A 88 7.39 -14.62 -1.27
N ASN A 89 8.33 -13.77 -0.84
CA ASN A 89 8.43 -12.37 -1.26
C ASN A 89 9.30 -12.19 -2.51
N GLY A 90 9.76 -13.28 -3.13
CA GLY A 90 10.50 -13.26 -4.40
C GLY A 90 12.02 -13.25 -4.27
N PHE A 91 12.55 -13.25 -3.06
CA PHE A 91 13.99 -13.36 -2.79
C PHE A 91 14.52 -14.77 -3.10
N TYR A 92 15.84 -14.91 -3.28
CA TYR A 92 16.48 -16.21 -3.36
C TYR A 92 16.48 -16.92 -2.00
N ALA A 93 16.50 -18.26 -2.02
CA ALA A 93 16.52 -19.08 -0.79
C ALA A 93 17.71 -18.80 0.14
N TYR A 94 18.81 -18.27 -0.42
CA TYR A 94 20.02 -17.91 0.33
C TYR A 94 20.12 -16.40 0.61
N ALA A 95 19.11 -15.62 0.23
CA ALA A 95 19.13 -14.18 0.44
C ALA A 95 19.17 -13.84 1.94
N GLN A 96 19.90 -12.79 2.27
CA GLN A 96 19.98 -12.26 3.63
C GLN A 96 19.93 -10.74 3.56
N TYR A 97 19.29 -10.11 4.54
CA TYR A 97 19.18 -8.67 4.62
C TYR A 97 20.57 -8.02 4.70
N ASN A 98 20.81 -7.08 3.79
CA ASN A 98 22.07 -6.33 3.76
C ASN A 98 21.81 -4.88 3.33
N ALA A 99 21.90 -3.92 4.25
CA ALA A 99 21.75 -2.50 3.98
C ALA A 99 23.08 -1.76 3.69
N SER A 100 24.16 -2.49 3.39
CA SER A 100 25.45 -1.87 3.06
C SER A 100 25.34 -1.09 1.75
N GLY A 101 25.59 0.23 1.85
CA GLY A 101 25.50 1.14 0.70
C GLY A 101 24.06 1.43 0.28
N LEU A 102 23.11 1.34 1.22
CA LEU A 102 21.74 1.80 1.02
C LEU A 102 21.72 3.30 0.68
N ASN A 103 20.91 3.66 -0.30
CA ASN A 103 20.53 5.05 -0.56
C ASN A 103 19.27 5.39 0.25
N ASP A 104 19.46 5.95 1.43
CA ASP A 104 18.41 6.36 2.36
C ASP A 104 18.14 7.87 2.36
N ASN A 105 18.84 8.61 1.49
CA ASN A 105 18.78 10.06 1.32
C ASN A 105 18.72 10.84 2.66
N LEU A 106 19.64 10.55 3.58
CA LEU A 106 19.75 11.24 4.87
C LEU A 106 20.00 12.75 4.78
N ALA A 107 20.45 13.22 3.61
CA ALA A 107 20.76 14.64 3.40
C ALA A 107 19.50 15.52 3.31
N GLY A 108 18.34 14.97 2.95
CA GLY A 108 17.08 15.69 2.92
C GLY A 108 16.04 15.09 1.97
N TYR A 109 14.76 15.35 2.26
CA TYR A 109 13.65 14.98 1.38
C TYR A 109 13.57 15.90 0.14
N ASP A 110 13.66 15.30 -1.05
CA ASP A 110 13.47 15.97 -2.35
C ASP A 110 12.70 15.06 -3.33
N PRO A 111 11.39 15.24 -3.48
CA PRO A 111 10.56 14.42 -4.37
C PRO A 111 10.76 14.75 -5.85
N ALA A 112 11.47 15.83 -6.19
CA ALA A 112 11.73 16.25 -7.56
C ALA A 112 13.12 15.81 -8.05
N GLY A 113 14.13 15.83 -7.18
CA GLY A 113 15.53 15.55 -7.51
C GLY A 113 16.15 14.34 -6.81
N GLY A 114 15.73 14.01 -5.57
CA GLY A 114 16.26 12.93 -4.75
C GLY A 114 17.77 12.95 -4.52
N ALA A 115 18.27 12.00 -3.73
CA ALA A 115 19.69 11.66 -3.71
C ALA A 115 19.97 10.52 -4.67
N THR A 116 21.07 10.66 -5.40
CA THR A 116 21.53 9.67 -6.39
C THR A 116 22.70 8.88 -5.83
N THR A 117 22.63 7.56 -5.95
CA THR A 117 23.71 6.64 -5.57
C THR A 117 23.95 5.65 -6.72
N GLU A 118 25.22 5.43 -7.04
CA GLU A 118 25.62 4.36 -7.96
C GLU A 118 25.78 3.04 -7.20
N CYS A 119 25.10 2.00 -7.67
CA CYS A 119 25.18 0.66 -7.11
C CYS A 119 25.28 -0.38 -8.23
N ASN A 120 26.44 -1.02 -8.38
CA ASN A 120 26.68 -2.06 -9.39
C ASN A 120 26.30 -1.60 -10.81
N ASP A 121 26.83 -0.45 -11.24
CA ASP A 121 26.56 0.15 -12.56
C ASP A 121 25.10 0.57 -12.80
N MET A 122 24.30 0.67 -11.72
CA MET A 122 22.96 1.24 -11.71
C MET A 122 22.96 2.56 -10.95
N GLU A 123 22.35 3.58 -11.53
CA GLU A 123 22.02 4.83 -10.86
C GLU A 123 20.64 4.72 -10.20
N ILE A 124 20.60 4.83 -8.87
CA ILE A 124 19.35 4.90 -8.12
C ILE A 124 19.20 6.29 -7.55
N THR A 125 18.09 6.95 -7.89
CA THR A 125 17.68 8.22 -7.28
C THR A 125 16.48 7.97 -6.38
N TYR A 126 16.60 8.32 -5.09
CA TYR A 126 15.54 8.19 -4.10
C TYR A 126 15.20 9.55 -3.50
N SER A 127 13.91 9.87 -3.41
CA SER A 127 13.42 11.13 -2.83
C SER A 127 13.78 11.32 -1.38
N GLY A 128 14.04 10.24 -0.64
CA GLY A 128 14.04 10.25 0.81
C GLY A 128 12.64 10.10 1.39
N ASP A 129 12.63 9.80 2.68
CA ASP A 129 11.45 9.61 3.51
C ASP A 129 10.99 10.96 4.07
N GLY A 130 9.71 11.25 3.87
CA GLY A 130 9.09 12.51 4.24
C GLY A 130 8.84 12.66 5.75
N ASP A 131 8.49 11.58 6.44
CA ASP A 131 8.27 11.57 7.90
C ASP A 131 9.56 11.96 8.63
N ARG A 132 10.73 11.53 8.13
CA ARG A 132 12.02 11.91 8.71
C ARG A 132 12.31 13.41 8.74
N PHE A 133 11.67 14.21 7.88
CA PHE A 133 11.89 15.66 7.79
C PHE A 133 10.65 16.49 8.11
N ASP A 134 9.55 15.81 8.42
CA ASP A 134 8.36 16.32 9.06
C ASP A 134 8.70 16.72 10.50
N GLY A 135 8.16 17.85 11.00
CA GLY A 135 8.57 18.41 12.30
C GLY A 135 8.35 17.52 13.53
N SER A 136 7.80 16.31 13.36
CA SER A 136 7.61 15.27 14.38
C SER A 136 8.19 13.90 13.98
N VAL A 137 9.28 13.86 13.22
CA VAL A 137 10.19 12.72 12.92
C VAL A 137 9.75 11.30 13.34
N ASN A 138 9.56 10.42 12.35
CA ASN A 138 9.33 8.97 12.46
C ASN A 138 8.15 8.62 13.39
N ASN A 139 7.04 9.30 13.21
CA ASN A 139 5.84 9.10 14.02
C ASN A 139 4.75 8.28 13.30
N GLY A 140 4.99 7.89 12.05
CA GLY A 140 4.05 7.18 11.20
C GLY A 140 3.06 8.07 10.46
N THR A 141 3.30 9.38 10.46
CA THR A 141 2.46 10.37 9.78
C THR A 141 3.33 11.37 9.06
N VAL A 142 2.87 11.78 7.88
CA VAL A 142 3.64 12.64 6.98
C VAL A 142 2.90 13.96 6.78
N ALA A 143 3.57 15.06 7.08
CA ALA A 143 3.06 16.40 6.87
C ALA A 143 2.63 16.67 5.41
N GLY A 144 1.64 17.55 5.25
CA GLY A 144 1.16 18.00 3.94
C GLY A 144 2.29 18.63 3.12
N GLY A 145 2.62 18.00 1.98
CA GLY A 145 3.73 18.40 1.10
C GLY A 145 4.93 17.45 1.12
N MET A 146 5.02 16.55 2.11
CA MET A 146 6.06 15.52 2.24
C MET A 146 5.57 14.11 1.88
N GLN A 147 4.34 14.00 1.40
CA GLN A 147 3.62 12.75 1.17
C GLN A 147 4.07 11.98 -0.08
N VAL A 148 5.06 12.47 -0.84
CA VAL A 148 5.43 11.88 -2.12
C VAL A 148 6.80 11.24 -2.01
N GLU A 149 6.84 9.94 -2.16
CA GLU A 149 8.11 9.25 -2.34
C GLU A 149 8.30 8.81 -3.78
N ARG A 150 9.55 8.83 -4.24
CA ARG A 150 9.93 8.43 -5.58
C ARG A 150 11.26 7.69 -5.57
N ILE A 151 11.28 6.57 -6.27
CA ILE A 151 12.50 5.87 -6.68
C ILE A 151 12.58 5.92 -8.20
N HIS A 152 13.73 6.30 -8.72
CA HIS A 152 14.10 6.26 -10.13
C HIS A 152 15.35 5.39 -10.32
N ILE A 153 15.34 4.59 -11.37
CA ILE A 153 16.42 3.69 -11.77
C ILE A 153 16.69 3.91 -13.25
N ASP A 154 17.95 4.14 -13.62
CA ASP A 154 18.37 4.34 -15.00
C ASP A 154 18.31 3.04 -15.82
N GLU A 155 18.99 1.98 -15.39
CA GLU A 155 18.99 0.66 -16.00
C GLU A 155 19.17 -0.39 -14.91
N ALA A 156 18.28 -1.39 -14.87
CA ALA A 156 18.36 -2.47 -13.89
C ALA A 156 19.39 -3.53 -14.32
N PRO A 157 20.56 -3.68 -13.68
CA PRO A 157 21.57 -4.67 -14.06
C PRO A 157 21.19 -6.10 -13.66
N ASP A 158 20.29 -6.22 -12.68
CA ASP A 158 19.76 -7.45 -12.11
C ASP A 158 18.25 -7.31 -11.85
N ASP A 159 17.58 -8.41 -11.50
CA ASP A 159 16.19 -8.39 -11.08
C ASP A 159 16.03 -7.71 -9.71
N LEU A 160 15.13 -6.74 -9.64
CA LEU A 160 14.87 -5.96 -8.43
C LEU A 160 13.43 -6.12 -7.97
N LEU A 161 13.26 -6.00 -6.65
CA LEU A 161 11.98 -6.06 -5.97
C LEU A 161 11.73 -4.72 -5.30
N LEU A 162 10.59 -4.10 -5.61
CA LEU A 162 10.15 -2.88 -4.95
C LEU A 162 8.96 -3.20 -4.05
N PHE A 163 9.08 -2.81 -2.79
CA PHE A 163 8.02 -2.88 -1.80
C PHE A 163 7.60 -1.49 -1.37
N SER A 164 6.36 -1.39 -0.92
CA SER A 164 5.92 -0.32 -0.04
C SER A 164 5.67 -0.96 1.32
N ILE A 165 6.16 -0.31 2.37
CA ILE A 165 5.99 -0.72 3.76
C ILE A 165 5.41 0.46 4.51
N GLY A 166 4.31 0.27 5.21
CA GLY A 166 3.62 1.40 5.82
C GLY A 166 2.30 1.05 6.43
N THR A 167 1.50 2.08 6.66
CA THR A 167 0.17 1.98 7.26
C THR A 167 -0.86 2.83 6.50
N GLY A 168 -2.11 2.37 6.44
CA GLY A 168 -3.19 3.08 5.75
C GLY A 168 -3.36 2.72 4.27
N SER A 169 -3.22 3.71 3.40
CA SER A 169 -3.34 3.55 1.96
C SER A 169 -2.54 4.61 1.20
N PHE A 170 -2.03 4.23 0.03
CA PHE A 170 -1.28 5.10 -0.86
C PHE A 170 -1.75 4.99 -2.32
N TRP A 171 -1.42 6.02 -3.10
CA TRP A 171 -1.49 5.98 -4.55
C TRP A 171 -0.13 5.67 -5.10
N VAL A 172 -0.05 4.85 -6.14
CA VAL A 172 1.20 4.52 -6.82
C VAL A 172 1.07 4.73 -8.32
N THR A 173 2.13 5.28 -8.91
CA THR A 173 2.30 5.45 -10.34
C THR A 173 3.68 4.92 -10.71
N ALA A 174 3.74 4.05 -11.72
CA ALA A 174 5.00 3.54 -12.26
C ALA A 174 5.13 3.94 -13.74
N THR A 175 6.29 4.45 -14.13
CA THR A 175 6.64 4.77 -15.52
C THR A 175 7.94 4.07 -15.90
N TRP A 176 8.08 3.70 -17.16
CA TRP A 176 9.31 3.15 -17.72
C TRP A 176 9.42 3.45 -19.22
N ASP A 177 10.64 3.53 -19.74
CA ASP A 177 10.86 3.66 -21.17
C ASP A 177 10.84 2.30 -21.86
N SER A 178 11.52 1.32 -21.28
CA SER A 178 11.48 -0.04 -21.75
C SER A 178 11.61 -1.03 -20.61
N VAL A 179 10.89 -2.14 -20.73
CA VAL A 179 11.09 -3.33 -19.92
C VAL A 179 11.35 -4.47 -20.90
N PRO A 180 12.33 -5.36 -20.63
CA PRO A 180 12.55 -6.52 -21.47
C PRO A 180 11.24 -7.28 -21.61
N GLU A 181 10.79 -7.40 -22.86
CA GLU A 181 9.61 -8.18 -23.16
C GLU A 181 9.96 -9.63 -22.86
N VAL A 182 9.15 -10.30 -22.03
CA VAL A 182 9.25 -11.75 -21.88
C VAL A 182 8.88 -12.35 -23.24
N SER A 183 9.89 -12.58 -24.07
CA SER A 183 9.73 -13.25 -25.34
C SER A 183 9.36 -14.69 -25.03
N TYR A 184 8.07 -15.00 -25.10
CA TYR A 184 7.58 -16.36 -25.13
C TYR A 184 8.05 -17.00 -26.44
N SER A 185 9.28 -17.50 -26.46
CA SER A 185 9.59 -18.55 -27.41
C SER A 185 8.71 -19.72 -26.99
N THR A 186 7.72 -20.06 -27.81
CA THR A 186 7.04 -21.34 -27.71
C THR A 186 8.13 -22.39 -27.84
N VAL A 187 8.68 -22.84 -26.70
CA VAL A 187 9.60 -23.97 -26.68
C VAL A 187 8.75 -25.16 -27.08
N ASN A 188 8.77 -25.47 -28.38
CA ASN A 188 8.17 -26.67 -28.94
C ASN A 188 8.83 -27.88 -28.30
N GLY A 189 8.31 -28.30 -27.15
CA GLY A 189 8.87 -29.39 -26.36
C GLY A 189 10.23 -29.02 -25.77
N MET A 190 10.31 -29.01 -24.45
CA MET A 190 11.57 -29.03 -23.71
C MET A 190 12.28 -30.35 -24.03
N GLN A 191 12.94 -30.43 -25.18
CA GLN A 191 13.94 -31.46 -25.46
C GLN A 191 15.23 -30.93 -24.85
N VAL A 192 15.67 -31.56 -23.75
CA VAL A 192 17.01 -31.35 -23.21
C VAL A 192 17.97 -31.55 -24.38
N ALA A 193 18.61 -30.46 -24.82
CA ALA A 193 19.65 -30.53 -25.83
C ALA A 193 20.68 -31.57 -25.37
N ASP A 194 20.96 -32.54 -26.24
CA ASP A 194 21.85 -33.66 -26.00
C ASP A 194 23.08 -33.27 -25.14
N ILE A 195 23.26 -33.89 -23.96
CA ILE A 195 24.38 -33.60 -23.04
C ILE A 195 25.65 -34.41 -23.36
N SER A 196 25.70 -35.08 -24.51
CA SER A 196 26.80 -35.97 -24.88
C SER A 196 28.14 -35.27 -25.08
N THR A 197 28.15 -33.95 -25.30
CA THR A 197 29.37 -33.16 -25.48
C THR A 197 29.44 -32.00 -24.48
N GLN A 198 30.65 -31.52 -24.20
CA GLN A 198 30.88 -30.39 -23.30
C GLN A 198 30.19 -29.10 -23.78
N GLU A 199 30.23 -28.83 -25.09
CA GLU A 199 29.58 -27.66 -25.69
C GLU A 199 28.05 -27.74 -25.55
N SER A 200 27.48 -28.91 -25.83
CA SER A 200 26.04 -29.10 -25.72
C SER A 200 25.55 -29.04 -24.27
N ALA A 201 26.36 -29.52 -23.32
CA ALA A 201 26.07 -29.40 -21.89
C ALA A 201 26.06 -27.93 -21.42
N GLN A 202 26.96 -27.09 -21.92
CA GLN A 202 26.96 -25.64 -21.62
C GLN A 202 25.69 -24.96 -22.15
N LYS A 203 25.31 -25.24 -23.41
CA LYS A 203 24.07 -24.73 -24.00
C LYS A 203 22.81 -25.20 -23.26
N ALA A 204 22.80 -26.44 -22.76
CA ALA A 204 21.70 -26.96 -21.96
C ALA A 204 21.56 -26.22 -20.62
N VAL A 205 22.67 -25.86 -19.96
CA VAL A 205 22.65 -25.05 -18.73
C VAL A 205 22.10 -23.66 -19.01
N GLU A 206 22.55 -22.98 -20.08
CA GLU A 206 22.02 -21.66 -20.46
C GLU A 206 20.50 -21.69 -20.74
N GLN A 207 20.02 -22.74 -21.40
CA GLN A 207 18.58 -22.93 -21.65
C GLN A 207 17.79 -23.21 -20.35
N LEU A 208 18.37 -23.96 -19.42
CA LEU A 208 17.76 -24.21 -18.11
C LEU A 208 17.69 -22.92 -17.29
N ASP A 209 18.74 -22.13 -17.26
CA ASP A 209 18.77 -20.84 -16.56
C ASP A 209 17.72 -19.89 -17.14
N ALA A 210 17.64 -19.77 -18.47
CA ALA A 210 16.59 -18.98 -19.11
C ALA A 210 15.18 -19.48 -18.76
N SER A 211 14.98 -20.80 -18.72
CA SER A 211 13.69 -21.40 -18.35
C SER A 211 13.33 -21.18 -16.88
N ILE A 212 14.32 -21.20 -15.98
CA ILE A 212 14.16 -20.88 -14.56
C ILE A 212 13.77 -19.41 -14.43
N THR A 213 14.47 -18.49 -15.10
CA THR A 213 14.14 -17.06 -15.10
C THR A 213 12.72 -16.81 -15.60
N ILE A 214 12.29 -17.49 -16.66
CA ILE A 214 10.90 -17.38 -17.17
C ILE A 214 9.91 -17.87 -16.11
N LYS A 215 10.14 -19.05 -15.52
CA LYS A 215 9.27 -19.61 -14.48
C LYS A 215 9.18 -18.69 -13.27
N ASP A 216 10.31 -18.13 -12.83
CA ASP A 216 10.39 -17.21 -11.71
C ASP A 216 9.68 -15.89 -12.02
N THR A 217 9.83 -15.36 -13.24
CA THR A 217 9.09 -14.17 -13.70
C THR A 217 7.59 -14.42 -13.70
N ILE A 218 7.14 -15.59 -14.16
CA ILE A 218 5.72 -15.98 -14.12
C ILE A 218 5.24 -16.08 -12.66
N ARG A 219 6.03 -16.69 -11.77
CA ARG A 219 5.69 -16.80 -10.34
C ARG A 219 5.62 -15.42 -9.67
N ALA A 220 6.56 -14.53 -9.94
CA ALA A 220 6.56 -13.17 -9.43
C ALA A 220 5.35 -12.39 -9.93
N GLY A 221 5.02 -12.51 -11.23
CA GLY A 221 3.82 -11.92 -11.82
C GLY A 221 2.53 -12.43 -11.18
N LEU A 222 2.42 -13.75 -10.97
CA LEU A 222 1.27 -14.35 -10.28
C LEU A 222 1.17 -13.93 -8.81
N GLY A 223 2.30 -13.84 -8.10
CA GLY A 223 2.34 -13.33 -6.72
C GLY A 223 1.90 -11.87 -6.63
N ALA A 224 2.36 -11.02 -7.55
CA ALA A 224 1.90 -9.64 -7.65
C ALA A 224 0.40 -9.55 -7.97
N MET A 225 -0.12 -10.41 -8.86
CA MET A 225 -1.57 -10.48 -9.13
C MET A 225 -2.36 -10.93 -7.89
N GLN A 226 -1.87 -11.92 -7.15
CA GLN A 226 -2.49 -12.38 -5.91
C GLN A 226 -2.57 -11.24 -4.88
N ASN A 227 -1.46 -10.53 -4.64
CA ASN A 227 -1.45 -9.41 -3.70
C ASN A 227 -2.39 -8.28 -4.14
N ARG A 228 -2.47 -7.99 -5.46
CA ARG A 228 -3.47 -7.04 -5.99
C ARG A 228 -4.90 -7.50 -5.74
N LEU A 229 -5.20 -8.79 -5.87
CA LEU A 229 -6.53 -9.34 -5.60
C LEU A 229 -6.86 -9.23 -4.10
N GLU A 230 -5.92 -9.57 -3.21
CA GLU A 230 -6.08 -9.45 -1.76
C GLU A 230 -6.31 -7.99 -1.33
N ASN A 231 -5.55 -7.05 -1.89
CA ASN A 231 -5.74 -5.63 -1.64
C ASN A 231 -7.08 -5.10 -2.19
N THR A 232 -7.47 -5.53 -3.39
CA THR A 232 -8.76 -5.14 -3.99
C THR A 232 -9.92 -5.66 -3.13
N ALA A 233 -9.83 -6.90 -2.66
CA ALA A 233 -10.82 -7.50 -1.77
C ALA A 233 -10.94 -6.73 -0.46
N THR A 234 -9.81 -6.41 0.16
CA THR A 234 -9.77 -5.65 1.43
C THR A 234 -10.37 -4.25 1.26
N ASN A 235 -10.02 -3.55 0.18
CA ASN A 235 -10.58 -2.22 -0.12
C ASN A 235 -12.10 -2.28 -0.35
N LEU A 236 -12.58 -3.27 -1.12
CA LEU A 236 -14.02 -3.50 -1.33
C LEU A 236 -14.76 -3.80 -0.02
N GLN A 237 -14.13 -4.53 0.91
CA GLN A 237 -14.72 -4.80 2.22
C GLN A 237 -14.86 -3.52 3.06
N ILE A 238 -13.83 -2.67 3.10
CA ILE A 238 -13.89 -1.37 3.78
C ILE A 238 -14.96 -0.47 3.15
N GLN A 239 -15.06 -0.44 1.82
CA GLN A 239 -16.12 0.29 1.12
C GLN A 239 -17.51 -0.23 1.47
N ALA A 240 -17.68 -1.56 1.56
CA ALA A 240 -18.95 -2.17 1.96
C ALA A 240 -19.33 -1.78 3.39
N GLU A 241 -18.39 -1.82 4.34
CA GLU A 241 -18.61 -1.39 5.72
C GLU A 241 -19.00 0.10 5.81
N ASN A 242 -18.30 0.97 5.07
CA ASN A 242 -18.60 2.39 5.03
C ASN A 242 -19.97 2.69 4.39
N MET A 243 -20.33 1.97 3.31
CA MET A 243 -21.65 2.09 2.69
C MET A 243 -22.76 1.62 3.62
N GLN A 244 -22.55 0.50 4.32
CA GLN A 244 -23.52 -0.01 5.31
C GLN A 244 -23.68 0.96 6.49
N ALA A 245 -22.58 1.54 6.99
CA ALA A 245 -22.65 2.55 8.05
C ALA A 245 -23.36 3.84 7.57
N ALA A 246 -23.13 4.25 6.33
CA ALA A 246 -23.83 5.40 5.75
C ALA A 246 -25.33 5.11 5.56
N GLU A 247 -25.68 3.91 5.10
CA GLU A 247 -27.07 3.46 4.95
C GLU A 247 -27.78 3.38 6.30
N SER A 248 -27.14 2.79 7.32
CA SER A 248 -27.65 2.79 8.70
C SER A 248 -27.91 4.20 9.21
N ARG A 249 -27.00 5.16 8.97
CA ARG A 249 -27.21 6.56 9.40
C ARG A 249 -28.39 7.22 8.69
N ILE A 250 -28.58 6.94 7.39
CA ILE A 250 -29.72 7.48 6.63
C ILE A 250 -31.02 6.85 7.14
N SER A 251 -31.04 5.52 7.25
CA SER A 251 -32.18 4.75 7.76
C SER A 251 -32.58 5.19 9.17
N ASP A 252 -31.61 5.31 10.09
CA ASP A 252 -31.85 5.75 11.46
C ASP A 252 -32.36 7.20 11.53
N ALA A 253 -31.86 8.10 10.66
CA ALA A 253 -32.33 9.48 10.59
C ALA A 253 -33.77 9.59 10.05
N ASP A 254 -34.10 8.81 9.02
CA ASP A 254 -35.44 8.74 8.45
C ASP A 254 -36.43 8.14 9.46
N VAL A 255 -36.03 7.06 10.17
CA VAL A 255 -36.82 6.48 11.26
C VAL A 255 -37.00 7.48 12.40
N ALA A 256 -35.97 8.22 12.80
CA ALA A 256 -36.09 9.24 13.83
C ALA A 256 -37.05 10.37 13.42
N LEU A 257 -37.04 10.78 12.16
CA LEU A 257 -37.97 11.78 11.61
C LEU A 257 -39.41 11.25 11.62
N GLU A 258 -39.64 10.04 11.13
CA GLU A 258 -40.96 9.41 11.13
C GLU A 258 -41.50 9.20 12.55
N MET A 259 -40.65 8.78 13.49
CA MET A 259 -41.01 8.66 14.91
C MET A 259 -41.36 10.01 15.53
N THR A 260 -40.66 11.08 15.15
CA THR A 260 -40.96 12.43 15.63
C THR A 260 -42.32 12.92 15.11
N GLU A 261 -42.61 12.73 13.83
CA GLU A 261 -43.91 13.06 13.25
C GLU A 261 -45.03 12.17 13.80
N PHE A 262 -44.78 10.89 14.04
CA PHE A 262 -45.71 9.97 14.71
C PHE A 262 -46.05 10.44 16.13
N VAL A 263 -45.03 10.75 16.94
CA VAL A 263 -45.21 11.26 18.31
C VAL A 263 -45.93 12.61 18.29
N ARG A 264 -45.59 13.51 17.36
CA ARG A 264 -46.28 14.79 17.18
C ARG A 264 -47.76 14.58 16.86
N GLY A 265 -48.09 13.66 15.96
CA GLY A 265 -49.47 13.28 15.64
C GLY A 265 -50.20 12.71 16.86
N GLN A 266 -49.54 11.89 17.65
CA GLN A 266 -50.09 11.33 18.88
C GLN A 266 -50.35 12.41 19.95
N ILE A 267 -49.43 13.36 20.13
CA ILE A 267 -49.60 14.50 21.05
C ILE A 267 -50.74 15.41 20.57
N LEU A 268 -50.85 15.68 19.27
CA LEU A 268 -51.93 16.49 18.72
C LEU A 268 -53.30 15.82 18.92
N THR A 269 -53.41 14.51 18.72
CA THR A 269 -54.67 13.78 18.94
C THR A 269 -55.04 13.72 20.43
N GLN A 270 -54.08 13.50 21.33
CA GLN A 270 -54.31 13.59 22.78
C GLN A 270 -54.66 15.02 23.24
N SER A 271 -54.01 16.03 22.68
CA SER A 271 -54.30 17.45 22.98
C SER A 271 -55.66 17.87 22.43
N ALA A 272 -56.03 17.43 21.24
CA ALA A 272 -57.34 17.71 20.64
C ALA A 272 -58.46 17.07 21.47
N THR A 273 -58.29 15.83 21.93
CA THR A 273 -59.28 15.18 22.81
C THR A 273 -59.38 15.85 24.18
N ALA A 274 -58.26 16.25 24.79
CA ALA A 274 -58.25 17.02 26.04
C ALA A 274 -58.86 18.43 25.87
N MET A 275 -58.54 19.13 24.78
CA MET A 275 -59.12 20.44 24.45
C MET A 275 -60.62 20.32 24.15
N LEU A 276 -61.06 19.29 23.46
CA LEU A 276 -62.49 19.01 23.25
C LEU A 276 -63.19 18.71 24.58
N ALA A 277 -62.57 17.97 25.50
CA ALA A 277 -63.13 17.73 26.82
C ALA A 277 -63.27 19.05 27.61
N GLN A 278 -62.24 19.90 27.59
CA GLN A 278 -62.23 21.21 28.26
C GLN A 278 -63.23 22.19 27.63
N ALA A 279 -63.32 22.23 26.30
CA ALA A 279 -64.27 23.05 25.55
C ALA A 279 -65.72 22.58 25.75
N ASN A 280 -65.94 21.30 26.06
CA ASN A 280 -67.26 20.79 26.43
C ASN A 280 -67.62 21.05 27.91
N SER A 281 -66.63 21.19 28.80
CA SER A 281 -66.89 21.52 30.21
C SER A 281 -67.10 23.02 30.47
N LEU A 282 -66.45 23.91 29.71
CA LEU A 282 -66.60 25.36 29.85
C LEU A 282 -68.06 25.85 29.71
N PRO A 283 -68.83 25.43 28.68
CA PRO A 283 -70.22 25.83 28.51
C PRO A 283 -71.13 25.29 29.62
N ARG A 284 -70.84 24.09 30.16
CA ARG A 284 -71.62 23.54 31.28
C ARG A 284 -71.44 24.35 32.57
N MET A 285 -70.22 24.81 32.83
CA MET A 285 -69.95 25.71 33.96
C MET A 285 -70.62 27.08 33.77
N ALA A 286 -70.62 27.62 32.55
CA ALA A 286 -71.32 28.88 32.25
C ALA A 286 -72.85 28.76 32.39
N MET A 287 -73.45 27.64 31.97
CA MET A 287 -74.88 27.37 32.15
C MET A 287 -75.27 27.19 33.63
N GLN A 288 -74.38 26.67 34.48
CA GLN A 288 -74.59 26.65 35.93
C GLN A 288 -74.55 28.05 36.56
N LEU A 289 -73.79 28.99 35.99
CA LEU A 289 -73.68 30.37 36.48
C LEU A 289 -74.83 31.28 36.00
N ILE A 290 -75.43 31.01 34.85
CA ILE A 290 -76.57 31.78 34.30
C ILE A 290 -77.92 31.19 34.73
N GLY A 291 -77.97 29.91 35.13
CA GLY A 291 -79.18 29.21 35.58
C GLY A 291 -79.40 29.17 37.09
N GLY A 292 -78.57 29.86 37.88
CA GLY A 292 -78.64 29.95 39.35
C GLY A 292 -79.13 31.30 39.86
#